data_AF-A0A1C7FI77-F1
#
_entry.id   AF-A0A1C7FI77-F1
#
_cell.length_a   1.000
_cell.length_b   1.000
_cell.length_c   1.000
_cell.angle_alpha   90.00
_cell.angle_beta   90.00
_cell.angle_gamma   90.00
#
_symmetry.space_group_name_H-M   'P 1'
#
loop_
_entity.id
_entity.type
_entity.pdbx_description
1 polymer ?
#
loop_
_entity_poly.entity_id
_entity_poly.type
_entity_poly.pdbx_seq_one_letter_code
_entity_poly.pdbx_strand_id
1 'polypeptide(L)'
;MKKIVIISGLLLLSGCSVIDNNTRDDYSIQRKAAFALGTSADQVKIEHRTADFMKVEFDAIYKKRRFQCYYTGGVVLTSDAICSATDGKGMPSGANCNGLLQAAGKC
;
A
#
# COMPACT_ATOMS: atom_id res chain seq x y z
N MET A 1 7.79 7.24 -63.01
CA MET A 1 6.92 7.63 -61.88
C MET A 1 7.24 6.76 -60.69
N LYS A 2 7.43 7.38 -59.51
CA LYS A 2 7.61 6.83 -58.14
C LYS A 2 7.05 5.40 -57.97
N LYS A 3 7.68 4.51 -57.19
CA LYS A 3 7.76 4.63 -55.72
C LYS A 3 8.94 3.82 -55.17
N ILE A 4 9.76 4.52 -54.39
CA ILE A 4 10.90 3.98 -53.63
C ILE A 4 10.36 3.20 -52.42
N VAL A 5 10.96 2.03 -52.20
CA VAL A 5 10.84 1.18 -51.02
C VAL A 5 11.49 1.88 -49.82
N ILE A 6 10.78 2.05 -48.69
CA ILE A 6 11.41 2.20 -47.38
C ILE A 6 10.62 1.38 -46.34
N ILE A 7 11.35 0.39 -45.82
CA ILE A 7 11.10 -0.41 -44.62
C ILE A 7 11.02 0.50 -43.39
N SER A 8 9.96 0.35 -42.58
CA SER A 8 9.93 0.77 -41.19
C SER A 8 8.72 0.05 -40.58
N GLY A 9 8.88 -1.08 -39.90
CA GLY A 9 9.59 -1.21 -38.63
C GLY A 9 8.53 -1.49 -37.58
N LEU A 10 8.46 -2.75 -37.14
CA LEU A 10 7.56 -3.24 -36.09
C LEU A 10 7.50 -2.25 -34.91
N LEU A 11 6.32 -1.76 -34.61
CA LEU A 11 5.97 -1.27 -33.29
C LEU A 11 4.84 -2.14 -32.76
N LEU A 12 5.18 -3.40 -32.46
CA LEU A 12 4.47 -4.12 -31.42
C LEU A 12 4.78 -3.38 -30.12
N LEU A 13 3.97 -2.39 -29.77
CA LEU A 13 3.82 -2.01 -28.37
C LEU A 13 3.13 -3.19 -27.68
N SER A 14 3.88 -4.27 -27.44
CA SER A 14 3.68 -5.09 -26.26
C SER A 14 4.02 -4.17 -25.09
N GLY A 15 3.07 -3.31 -24.73
CA GLY A 15 3.05 -2.72 -23.42
C GLY A 15 2.95 -3.86 -22.44
N CYS A 16 4.09 -4.36 -21.97
CA CYS A 16 4.18 -5.09 -20.72
C CYS A 16 3.75 -4.10 -19.63
N SER A 17 2.44 -3.90 -19.50
CA SER A 17 1.82 -3.17 -18.41
C SER A 17 1.72 -4.12 -17.22
N VAL A 18 2.86 -4.71 -16.86
CA VAL A 18 3.05 -5.15 -15.48
C VAL A 18 3.55 -3.89 -14.79
N ILE A 19 2.62 -3.14 -14.20
CA ILE A 19 2.99 -2.18 -13.18
C ILE A 19 3.63 -3.03 -12.10
N ASP A 20 4.96 -3.02 -12.05
CA ASP A 20 5.74 -3.71 -11.05
C ASP A 20 5.41 -3.08 -9.69
N ASN A 21 4.38 -3.64 -9.05
CA ASN A 21 3.92 -3.26 -7.73
C ASN A 21 5.03 -3.44 -6.68
N ASN A 22 6.17 -4.08 -6.99
CA ASN A 22 7.26 -4.30 -6.05
C ASN A 22 8.20 -3.08 -5.90
N THR A 23 8.00 -1.99 -6.64
CA THR A 23 8.84 -0.79 -6.51
C THR A 23 8.27 0.30 -5.61
N ARG A 24 7.25 0.00 -4.78
CA ARG A 24 7.06 0.75 -3.54
C ARG A 24 7.93 0.09 -2.51
N ASP A 25 9.00 0.78 -2.11
CA ASP A 25 9.88 0.37 -1.03
C ASP A 25 9.03 -0.14 0.14
N ASP A 26 9.24 -1.41 0.54
CA ASP A 26 8.49 -2.03 1.63
C ASP A 26 8.57 -1.17 2.89
N TYR A 27 9.66 -0.42 3.05
CA TYR A 27 9.84 0.57 4.12
C TYR A 27 8.78 1.67 4.12
N SER A 28 8.28 2.09 2.96
CA SER A 28 7.22 3.09 2.85
C SER A 28 5.88 2.58 3.39
N ILE A 29 5.55 1.31 3.12
CA ILE A 29 4.33 0.65 3.60
C ILE A 29 4.45 0.38 5.11
N GLN A 30 5.62 -0.12 5.54
CA GLN A 30 5.95 -0.28 6.95
C GLN A 30 5.82 1.03 7.72
N ARG A 31 6.30 2.15 7.18
CA ARG A 31 6.19 3.47 7.85
C ARG A 31 4.75 3.91 8.02
N LYS A 32 3.91 3.75 6.99
CA LYS A 32 2.47 4.08 7.06
C LYS A 32 1.77 3.22 8.11
N ALA A 33 2.05 1.92 8.13
CA ALA A 33 1.50 1.00 9.12
C ALA A 33 2.00 1.32 10.53
N ALA A 34 3.29 1.61 10.69
CA ALA A 34 3.91 1.94 11.95
C ALA A 34 3.31 3.23 12.55
N PHE A 35 3.07 4.24 11.71
CA PHE A 35 2.37 5.45 12.13
C PHE A 35 0.97 5.13 12.66
N ALA A 36 0.18 4.34 11.93
CA ALA A 36 -1.16 3.94 12.38
C ALA A 36 -1.13 3.14 13.69
N LEU A 37 -0.13 2.26 13.86
CA LEU A 37 0.02 1.37 15.01
C LEU A 37 0.77 1.98 16.20
N GLY A 38 1.26 3.22 16.08
CA GLY A 38 2.01 3.89 17.14
C GLY A 38 3.38 3.27 17.42
N THR A 39 4.10 2.89 16.36
CA THR A 39 5.41 2.22 16.46
C THR A 39 6.37 2.69 15.37
N SER A 40 7.52 2.04 15.23
CA SER A 40 8.52 2.30 14.18
C SER A 40 8.46 1.25 13.06
N ALA A 41 8.86 1.63 11.85
CA ALA A 41 8.75 0.80 10.65
C ALA A 41 9.48 -0.55 10.76
N ASP A 42 10.63 -0.58 11.44
CA ASP A 42 11.45 -1.77 11.69
C ASP A 42 10.75 -2.81 12.60
N GLN A 43 9.73 -2.40 13.36
CA GLN A 43 8.95 -3.28 14.23
C GLN A 43 7.74 -3.90 13.52
N VAL A 44 7.50 -3.52 12.26
CA VAL A 44 6.32 -3.94 11.48
C VAL A 44 6.75 -4.82 10.32
N LYS A 45 6.21 -6.04 10.27
CA LYS A 45 6.34 -6.91 9.10
C LYS A 45 5.09 -6.80 8.25
N ILE A 46 5.27 -6.67 6.93
CA ILE A 46 4.15 -6.63 5.97
C ILE A 46 3.94 -8.03 5.39
N GLU A 47 2.69 -8.47 5.33
CA GLU A 47 2.25 -9.73 4.74
C GLU A 47 0.99 -9.51 3.87
N HIS A 48 0.65 -10.48 3.01
CA HIS A 48 -0.58 -10.51 2.20
C HIS A 48 -0.93 -9.18 1.51
N ARG A 49 0.07 -8.55 0.90
CA ARG A 49 -0.10 -7.29 0.18
C ARG A 49 -0.85 -7.52 -1.13
N THR A 50 -1.94 -6.80 -1.32
CA THR A 50 -2.70 -6.72 -2.56
C THR A 50 -2.82 -5.25 -2.96
N ALA A 51 -2.55 -4.93 -4.22
CA ALA A 51 -2.70 -3.58 -4.74
C ALA A 51 -3.65 -3.59 -5.94
N ASP A 52 -4.55 -2.62 -5.94
CA ASP A 52 -5.41 -2.23 -7.05
C ASP A 52 -5.07 -0.78 -7.44
N PHE A 53 -5.67 -0.27 -8.52
CA PHE A 53 -5.38 1.03 -9.13
C PHE A 53 -5.40 2.21 -8.14
N MET A 54 -6.25 2.14 -7.13
CA MET A 54 -6.49 3.24 -6.18
C MET A 54 -6.32 2.84 -4.71
N LYS A 55 -6.08 1.55 -4.43
CA LYS A 55 -6.13 1.01 -3.06
C LYS A 55 -5.04 -0.05 -2.89
N VAL A 56 -4.36 0.01 -1.76
CA VAL A 56 -3.45 -1.06 -1.32
C VAL A 56 -3.95 -1.59 0.00
N GLU A 57 -4.12 -2.90 0.06
CA GLU A 57 -4.49 -3.67 1.24
C GLU A 57 -3.33 -4.56 1.64
N PHE A 58 -3.09 -4.73 2.93
CA PHE A 58 -2.00 -5.55 3.43
C PHE A 58 -2.23 -5.89 4.91
N ASP A 59 -1.56 -6.93 5.38
CA ASP A 59 -1.50 -7.27 6.78
C ASP A 59 -0.21 -6.73 7.40
N ALA A 60 -0.34 -6.00 8.50
CA ALA A 60 0.77 -5.58 9.34
C ALA A 60 0.88 -6.50 10.56
N ILE A 61 2.05 -7.11 10.75
CA ILE A 61 2.37 -7.92 11.93
C ILE A 61 3.20 -7.06 12.87
N TYR A 62 2.67 -6.82 14.07
CA TYR A 62 3.32 -6.06 15.13
C TYR A 62 3.05 -6.72 16.48
N LYS A 63 4.09 -6.92 17.30
CA LYS A 63 3.99 -7.61 18.60
C LYS A 63 3.23 -8.95 18.53
N LYS A 64 3.48 -9.74 17.47
CA LYS A 64 2.80 -11.02 17.17
C LYS A 64 1.28 -10.92 16.97
N ARG A 65 0.75 -9.71 16.76
CA ARG A 65 -0.65 -9.46 16.42
C ARG A 65 -0.74 -9.08 14.94
N ARG A 66 -1.84 -9.49 14.30
CA ARG A 66 -2.16 -9.14 12.91
C ARG A 66 -3.13 -7.97 12.88
N PHE A 67 -2.84 -7.02 12.01
CA PHE A 67 -3.67 -5.87 11.74
C PHE A 67 -3.93 -5.79 10.24
N GLN A 68 -5.19 -5.76 9.85
CA GLN A 68 -5.57 -5.55 8.45
C GLN A 68 -5.52 -4.05 8.17
N CYS A 69 -4.71 -3.65 7.19
CA CYS A 69 -4.47 -2.26 6.87
C CYS A 69 -4.76 -1.97 5.40
N TYR A 70 -5.14 -0.72 5.13
CA TYR A 70 -5.20 -0.23 3.77
C TYR A 70 -4.84 1.25 3.70
N TYR A 71 -4.38 1.69 2.53
CA TYR A 71 -4.34 3.10 2.17
C TYR A 71 -4.85 3.27 0.74
N THR A 72 -5.28 4.48 0.40
CA THR A 72 -5.73 4.83 -0.95
C THR A 72 -4.79 5.86 -1.58
N GLY A 73 -4.77 5.90 -2.91
CA GLY A 73 -4.00 6.91 -3.64
C GLY A 73 -3.47 6.43 -4.99
N GLY A 74 -2.99 7.40 -5.76
CA GLY A 74 -2.43 7.17 -7.10
C GLY A 74 -0.91 6.98 -7.09
N VAL A 75 -0.31 7.12 -8.28
CA VAL A 75 1.13 6.94 -8.50
C VAL A 75 1.96 7.95 -7.68
N VAL A 76 1.49 9.19 -7.53
CA VAL A 76 2.25 10.29 -6.92
C VAL A 76 1.86 10.60 -5.47
N LEU A 77 0.59 10.46 -5.12
CA LEU A 77 0.06 10.82 -3.79
C LEU A 77 -0.70 9.66 -3.17
N THR A 78 -0.38 9.33 -1.92
CA THR A 78 -1.05 8.28 -1.13
C THR A 78 -1.43 8.78 0.25
N SER A 79 -2.60 8.36 0.73
CA SER A 79 -3.06 8.62 2.09
C SER A 79 -2.19 7.92 3.13
N ASP A 80 -2.38 8.27 4.40
CA ASP A 80 -1.93 7.43 5.50
C ASP A 80 -2.68 6.09 5.51
N ALA A 81 -2.08 5.08 6.16
CA ALA A 81 -2.73 3.79 6.33
C ALA A 81 -3.74 3.84 7.48
N ILE A 82 -4.88 3.20 7.26
CA ILE A 82 -5.83 2.85 8.30
C ILE A 82 -5.65 1.37 8.59
N CYS A 83 -5.48 1.03 9.86
CA CYS A 83 -5.35 -0.35 10.31
C CYS A 83 -6.55 -0.75 11.18
N SER A 84 -6.78 -2.05 11.33
CA SER A 84 -7.76 -2.61 12.26
C SER A 84 -7.22 -3.93 12.82
N ALA A 85 -7.43 -4.15 14.12
CA ALA A 85 -7.03 -5.40 14.76
C ALA A 85 -7.93 -6.55 14.28
N THR A 86 -7.33 -7.70 13.96
CA THR A 86 -8.08 -8.88 13.49
C THR A 86 -8.36 -9.90 14.60
N ASP A 87 -7.91 -9.62 15.83
CA ASP A 87 -7.94 -10.53 16.98
C ASP A 87 -9.06 -10.21 17.99
N GLY A 88 -9.98 -9.31 17.64
CA GLY A 88 -11.07 -8.86 18.51
C GLY A 88 -10.63 -7.96 19.68
N LYS A 89 -9.33 -7.65 19.79
CA LYS A 89 -8.80 -6.73 20.81
C LYS A 89 -8.69 -5.32 20.25
N GLY A 90 -8.59 -4.33 21.13
CA GLY A 90 -8.38 -2.94 20.74
C GLY A 90 -7.02 -2.70 20.05
N MET A 91 -6.88 -1.49 19.49
CA MET A 91 -5.61 -1.02 18.95
C MET A 91 -4.51 -0.93 20.03
N PRO A 92 -3.23 -1.00 19.65
CA PRO A 92 -2.12 -0.78 20.58
C PRO A 92 -2.21 0.59 21.27
N SER A 93 -1.79 0.66 22.53
CA SER A 93 -1.60 1.94 23.22
C SER A 93 -0.56 2.78 22.47
N GLY A 94 -0.94 4.00 22.07
CA GLY A 94 -0.12 4.88 21.24
C GLY A 94 -0.43 4.82 19.74
N ALA A 95 -1.34 3.95 19.30
CA ALA A 95 -1.87 3.99 17.95
C ALA A 95 -2.45 5.37 17.64
N ASN A 96 -2.24 5.84 16.41
CA ASN A 96 -2.62 7.20 16.05
C ASN A 96 -4.14 7.30 15.88
N CYS A 97 -4.79 7.89 16.88
CA CYS A 97 -6.23 8.11 16.90
C CYS A 97 -6.56 9.39 16.13
N ASN A 98 -6.76 9.25 14.82
CA ASN A 98 -7.26 10.38 14.03
C ASN A 98 -8.77 10.59 14.30
N GLY A 99 -9.29 11.78 13.97
CA GLY A 99 -10.68 12.14 14.27
C GLY A 99 -11.73 11.21 13.64
N LEU A 100 -11.41 10.54 12.53
CA LEU A 100 -12.30 9.54 11.91
C LEU A 100 -12.38 8.26 12.75
N LEU A 101 -11.24 7.79 13.26
CA LEU A 101 -11.17 6.62 14.13
C LEU A 101 -11.85 6.89 15.48
N GLN A 102 -11.73 8.12 16.00
CA GLN A 102 -12.40 8.56 17.21
C GLN A 102 -13.92 8.61 17.03
N ALA A 103 -14.40 9.19 15.93
CA ALA A 103 -15.83 9.20 15.62
C ALA A 103 -16.42 7.79 15.44
N ALA A 104 -15.59 6.82 15.04
CA ALA A 104 -15.98 5.43 14.87
C ALA A 104 -15.84 4.56 16.14
N GLY A 105 -15.39 5.12 17.28
CA GLY A 105 -15.15 4.38 18.52
C GLY A 105 -14.11 3.26 18.38
N LYS A 106 -13.19 3.39 17.41
CA LYS A 106 -12.07 2.46 17.15
C LYS A 106 -10.80 2.88 17.89
N CYS A 107 -10.83 4.08 18.42
CA CYS A 107 -10.13 4.67 19.53
C CYS A 107 -11.13 5.68 20.15
#